data_AF-A0A2N0QJ99-F1
#
_entry.id   AF-A0A2N0QJ99-F1
#
_cell.length_a   1.000
_cell.length_b   1.000
_cell.length_c   1.000
_cell.angle_alpha   90.00
_cell.angle_beta   90.00
_cell.angle_gamma   90.00
#
_symmetry.space_group_name_H-M   'P 1'
#
loop_
_entity.id
_entity.type
_entity.pdbx_description
1 polymer ?
#
loop_
_entity_poly.entity_id
_entity_poly.type
_entity_poly.pdbx_seq_one_letter_code
_entity_poly.pdbx_strand_id
1 'polypeptide(L)'
;MFDAADSVLHLKLALEKVADDHKDVVKVNIVKIITSREFFHDVNVVLKVLELLKKTILSVEASNTTFADCFIALIRLASTIKKIPVERGLVNFQNHIINSINKHWESFNVMPYILVYFLHPGYR
;
A
#
# COMPACT_ATOMS: atom_id res chain seq x y z
N MET A 1 10.76 -2.82 -0.59
CA MET A 1 9.95 -1.83 -1.35
C MET A 1 9.39 -0.75 -0.43
N PHE A 2 8.75 -1.09 0.70
CA PHE A 2 8.30 -0.12 1.71
C PHE A 2 9.44 0.82 2.16
N ASP A 3 10.55 0.27 2.65
CA ASP A 3 11.65 1.08 3.21
C ASP A 3 12.29 2.01 2.15
N ALA A 4 12.27 1.61 0.89
CA ALA A 4 12.78 2.44 -0.21
C ALA A 4 11.84 3.63 -0.50
N ALA A 5 10.52 3.40 -0.59
CA ALA A 5 9.54 4.47 -0.76
C ALA A 5 9.53 5.42 0.46
N ASP A 6 9.66 4.85 1.65
CA ASP A 6 9.77 5.58 2.92
C ASP A 6 11.01 6.48 2.95
N SER A 7 12.17 5.93 2.56
CA SER A 7 13.42 6.67 2.47
C SER A 7 13.32 7.83 1.48
N VAL A 8 12.74 7.60 0.29
CA VAL A 8 12.55 8.65 -0.72
C VAL A 8 11.70 9.78 -0.16
N LEU A 9 10.60 9.47 0.52
CA LEU A 9 9.71 10.49 1.08
C LEU A 9 10.41 11.30 2.20
N HIS A 10 11.11 10.63 3.12
CA HIS A 10 11.84 11.28 4.21
C HIS A 10 13.03 12.12 3.72
N LEU A 11 13.69 11.71 2.64
CA LEU A 11 14.83 12.41 2.07
C LEU A 11 14.43 13.54 1.11
N LYS A 12 13.14 13.86 0.94
CA LYS A 12 12.66 14.88 0.00
C LYS A 12 13.48 16.17 0.04
N LEU A 13 13.64 16.79 1.21
CA LEU A 13 14.37 18.05 1.36
C LEU A 13 15.85 17.92 1.00
N ALA A 14 16.47 16.78 1.35
CA ALA A 14 17.85 16.48 1.00
C ALA A 14 18.02 16.30 -0.52
N LEU A 15 17.08 15.60 -1.15
CA LEU A 15 17.04 15.41 -2.60
C LEU A 15 16.84 16.75 -3.33
N GLU A 16 15.91 17.60 -2.86
CA GLU A 16 15.69 18.95 -3.39
C GLU A 16 16.97 19.78 -3.30
N LYS A 17 17.68 19.74 -2.16
CA LYS A 17 18.96 20.44 -1.99
C LYS A 17 20.04 19.93 -2.94
N VAL A 18 20.20 18.61 -3.08
CA VAL A 18 21.18 18.04 -4.03
C VAL A 18 20.83 18.41 -5.47
N ALA A 19 19.55 18.40 -5.82
CA ALA A 19 19.09 18.81 -7.15
C ALA A 19 19.32 20.30 -7.41
N ASP A 20 19.36 21.14 -6.37
CA ASP A 20 19.65 22.56 -6.49
C ASP A 20 21.16 22.87 -6.54
N ASP A 21 21.95 22.25 -5.65
CA ASP A 21 23.38 22.52 -5.49
C ASP A 21 24.25 21.86 -6.58
N HIS A 22 23.76 20.78 -7.21
CA HIS A 22 24.52 19.95 -8.16
C HIS A 22 23.80 19.73 -9.51
N LYS A 23 23.18 20.78 -10.07
CA LYS A 23 22.44 20.74 -11.35
C LYS A 23 23.27 20.27 -12.55
N ASP A 24 24.59 20.46 -12.48
CA ASP A 24 25.55 20.05 -13.50
C ASP A 24 25.84 18.54 -13.50
N VAL A 25 25.71 17.90 -12.33
CA VAL A 25 25.95 16.45 -12.17
C VAL A 25 24.64 15.66 -12.26
N VAL A 26 23.55 16.19 -11.69
CA VAL A 26 22.26 15.50 -11.64
C VAL A 26 21.54 15.63 -12.99
N LYS A 27 21.17 14.49 -13.58
CA LYS A 27 20.43 14.47 -14.85
C LYS A 27 19.15 15.31 -14.76
N VAL A 28 18.89 16.12 -15.78
CA VAL A 28 17.72 17.02 -15.88
C VAL A 28 16.39 16.33 -15.58
N ASN A 29 16.19 15.10 -16.04
CA ASN A 29 14.95 14.35 -15.76
C ASN A 29 14.78 13.99 -14.28
N ILE A 30 15.88 13.72 -13.56
CA ILE A 30 15.85 13.44 -12.13
C ILE A 30 15.53 14.71 -11.34
N VAL A 31 16.12 15.85 -11.73
CA VAL A 31 15.77 17.16 -11.16
C VAL A 31 14.28 17.42 -11.31
N LYS A 32 13.70 17.21 -12.51
CA LYS A 32 12.26 17.37 -12.74
C LYS A 32 11.42 16.51 -11.80
N ILE A 33 11.79 15.25 -11.60
CA ILE A 33 11.09 14.33 -10.68
C ILE A 33 11.17 14.84 -9.24
N ILE A 34 12.36 15.21 -8.76
CA ILE A 34 12.58 15.69 -7.39
C ILE A 34 11.84 17.02 -7.14
N THR A 35 11.77 17.90 -8.13
CA THR A 35 11.04 19.17 -7.97
C THR A 35 9.52 19.01 -8.15
N SER A 36 9.05 17.85 -8.60
CA SER A 36 7.63 17.62 -8.83
C SER A 36 6.89 17.41 -7.51
N ARG A 37 5.91 18.28 -7.23
CA ARG A 37 4.98 18.07 -6.11
C ARG A 37 4.15 16.80 -6.27
N GLU A 38 3.85 16.42 -7.50
CA GLU A 38 3.03 15.23 -7.81
C GLU A 38 3.79 13.95 -7.46
N PHE A 39 5.08 13.87 -7.77
CA PHE A 39 5.88 12.66 -7.50
C PHE A 39 5.85 12.27 -6.01
N PHE A 40 6.15 13.20 -5.10
CA PHE A 40 6.16 12.91 -3.67
C PHE A 40 4.75 12.66 -3.10
N HIS A 41 3.73 13.29 -3.70
CA HIS A 41 2.35 12.99 -3.35
C HIS A 41 2.00 11.54 -3.71
N ASP A 42 2.33 11.09 -4.91
CA ASP A 42 2.08 9.73 -5.37
C ASP A 42 2.86 8.70 -4.54
N VAL A 43 4.14 8.97 -4.24
CA VAL A 43 4.95 8.13 -3.34
C VAL A 43 4.28 8.00 -1.96
N ASN A 44 3.74 9.08 -1.40
CA ASN A 44 3.04 9.04 -0.12
C ASN A 44 1.73 8.21 -0.19
N VAL A 45 0.98 8.27 -1.31
CA VAL A 45 -0.20 7.41 -1.51
C VAL A 45 0.20 5.94 -1.56
N VAL A 46 1.25 5.60 -2.32
CA VAL A 46 1.79 4.24 -2.38
C VAL A 46 2.25 3.77 -0.99
N LEU A 47 2.92 4.64 -0.24
CA LEU A 47 3.41 4.33 1.11
C LEU A 47 2.27 3.92 2.04
N LYS A 48 1.14 4.64 2.04
CA LYS A 48 -0.04 4.31 2.85
C LYS A 48 -0.57 2.90 2.55
N VAL A 49 -0.61 2.51 1.27
CA VAL A 49 -1.00 1.14 0.88
C VAL A 49 0.01 0.12 1.39
N LEU A 50 1.30 0.36 1.16
CA LEU A 50 2.36 -0.56 1.59
C LEU A 50 2.42 -0.70 3.11
N GLU A 51 2.18 0.38 3.86
CA GLU A 51 2.12 0.36 5.32
C GLU A 51 0.97 -0.51 5.83
N LEU A 52 -0.21 -0.35 5.23
CA LEU A 52 -1.38 -1.15 5.54
C LEU A 52 -1.13 -2.64 5.25
N LEU A 53 -0.52 -2.95 4.10
CA LEU A 53 -0.12 -4.32 3.75
C LEU A 53 0.88 -4.89 4.76
N LYS A 54 1.94 -4.14 5.09
CA LYS A 54 2.95 -4.53 6.08
C LYS A 54 2.32 -4.84 7.44
N LYS A 55 1.47 -3.95 7.95
CA LYS A 55 0.74 -4.14 9.21
C LYS A 55 -0.17 -5.37 9.17
N THR A 56 -0.85 -5.59 8.04
CA THR A 56 -1.75 -6.73 7.86
C THR A 56 -0.97 -8.04 7.88
N ILE A 57 0.15 -8.12 7.13
CA ILE A 57 1.04 -9.27 7.09
C ILE A 57 1.59 -9.59 8.49
N LEU A 58 2.14 -8.58 9.19
CA LEU A 58 2.66 -8.77 10.54
C LEU A 58 1.58 -9.25 11.52
N SER A 59 0.35 -8.76 11.37
CA SER A 59 -0.78 -9.21 12.19
C SER A 59 -1.14 -10.66 11.93
N VAL A 60 -1.01 -11.16 10.70
CA VAL A 60 -1.35 -12.55 10.36
C VAL A 60 -0.18 -13.52 10.56
N GLU A 61 1.06 -13.03 10.54
CA GLU A 61 2.26 -13.83 10.83
C GLU A 61 2.45 -14.11 12.33
N ALA A 62 1.61 -13.52 13.20
CA ALA A 62 1.61 -13.84 14.62
C ALA A 62 1.34 -15.33 14.86
N SER A 63 2.02 -15.94 15.83
CA SER A 63 2.02 -17.39 16.09
C SER A 63 0.66 -17.98 16.49
N ASN A 64 -0.35 -17.14 16.72
CA ASN A 64 -1.71 -17.51 17.12
C ASN A 64 -2.78 -17.15 16.08
N THR A 65 -2.41 -16.65 14.90
CA THR A 65 -3.35 -16.28 13.85
C THR A 65 -4.06 -17.50 13.27
N THR A 66 -5.38 -17.45 13.21
CA THR A 66 -6.19 -18.47 12.53
C THR A 66 -6.48 -18.08 11.08
N PHE A 67 -6.94 -19.04 10.27
CA PHE A 67 -7.39 -18.75 8.91
C PHE A 67 -8.54 -17.72 8.86
N ALA A 68 -9.36 -17.66 9.92
CA ALA A 68 -10.42 -16.67 10.10
C ALA A 68 -9.86 -15.24 10.25
N ASP A 69 -8.79 -15.10 11.03
CA ASP A 69 -8.09 -13.83 11.22
C ASP A 69 -7.50 -13.31 9.92
N CYS A 70 -6.91 -14.20 9.12
CA CYS A 70 -6.42 -13.89 7.77
C CYS A 70 -7.55 -13.37 6.86
N PHE A 71 -8.72 -14.00 6.91
CA PHE A 71 -9.88 -13.59 6.12
C PHE A 71 -10.42 -12.20 6.54
N ILE A 72 -10.51 -11.93 7.84
CA ILE A 72 -10.89 -10.60 8.36
C ILE A 72 -9.85 -9.54 7.97
N ALA A 73 -8.57 -9.88 8.06
CA ALA A 73 -7.47 -9.03 7.61
C ALA A 73 -7.63 -8.65 6.12
N LEU A 74 -7.95 -9.61 5.25
CA LEU A 74 -8.21 -9.35 3.82
C LEU A 74 -9.41 -8.43 3.59
N ILE A 75 -10.51 -8.59 4.34
CA ILE A 75 -11.70 -7.71 4.22
C ILE A 75 -11.35 -6.28 4.67
N ARG A 76 -10.66 -6.14 5.81
CA ARG A 76 -10.23 -4.84 6.34
C ARG A 76 -9.26 -4.14 5.39
N LEU A 77 -8.34 -4.90 4.79
CA LEU A 77 -7.41 -4.44 3.77
C LEU A 77 -8.18 -3.90 2.55
N ALA A 78 -9.11 -4.70 2.01
CA ALA A 78 -9.95 -4.30 0.86
C ALA A 78 -10.78 -3.04 1.15
N SER A 79 -11.43 -2.98 2.32
CA SER A 79 -12.23 -1.83 2.75
C SER A 79 -11.38 -0.56 2.87
N THR A 80 -10.18 -0.66 3.44
CA THR A 80 -9.29 0.49 3.60
C THR A 80 -8.74 0.97 2.27
N ILE A 81 -8.34 0.07 1.36
CA ILE A 81 -7.86 0.44 0.01
C ILE A 81 -8.95 1.13 -0.81
N LYS A 82 -10.21 0.68 -0.68
CA LYS A 82 -11.35 1.32 -1.34
C LYS A 82 -11.60 2.75 -0.85
N LYS A 83 -11.20 3.09 0.38
CA LYS A 83 -11.33 4.43 0.98
C LYS A 83 -10.20 5.38 0.59
N ILE A 84 -9.12 4.90 -0.03
CA ILE A 84 -8.03 5.76 -0.48
C ILE A 84 -8.58 6.67 -1.58
N PRO A 85 -8.54 8.01 -1.41
CA PRO A 85 -9.05 8.93 -2.41
C PRO A 85 -8.24 8.74 -3.69
N VAL A 86 -8.96 8.50 -4.80
CA VAL A 86 -8.37 8.28 -6.10
C VAL A 86 -8.21 9.62 -6.79
N GLU A 87 -7.14 10.33 -6.46
CA GLU A 87 -6.75 11.52 -7.18
C GLU A 87 -5.82 11.17 -8.35
N ARG A 88 -5.82 12.02 -9.39
CA ARG A 88 -4.71 12.20 -10.34
C ARG A 88 -4.04 10.91 -10.86
N GLY A 89 -4.74 10.09 -11.63
CA GLY A 89 -4.11 9.00 -12.40
C GLY A 89 -3.76 7.72 -11.63
N LEU A 90 -3.96 7.68 -10.31
CA LEU A 90 -3.78 6.49 -9.48
C LEU A 90 -4.91 5.45 -9.60
N VAL A 91 -5.92 5.70 -10.45
CA VAL A 91 -7.03 4.75 -10.73
C VAL A 91 -6.48 3.40 -11.17
N ASN A 92 -5.48 3.38 -12.05
CA ASN A 92 -4.88 2.14 -12.55
C ASN A 92 -4.17 1.37 -11.43
N PHE A 93 -3.51 2.09 -10.52
CA PHE A 93 -2.88 1.49 -9.35
C PHE A 93 -3.91 0.89 -8.39
N GLN A 94 -4.99 1.62 -8.09
CA GLN A 94 -6.07 1.11 -7.25
C GLN A 94 -6.73 -0.13 -7.87
N ASN A 95 -7.05 -0.09 -9.17
CA ASN A 95 -7.62 -1.23 -9.89
C ASN A 95 -6.68 -2.44 -9.86
N HIS A 96 -5.38 -2.23 -10.02
CA HIS A 96 -4.39 -3.30 -9.92
C HIS A 96 -4.38 -3.95 -8.54
N ILE A 97 -4.45 -3.15 -7.46
CA ILE A 97 -4.52 -3.66 -6.10
C ILE A 97 -5.83 -4.41 -5.86
N ILE A 98 -6.97 -3.84 -6.26
CA ILE A 98 -8.29 -4.47 -6.11
C ILE A 98 -8.30 -5.83 -6.84
N ASN A 99 -7.81 -5.88 -8.08
CA ASN A 99 -7.74 -7.13 -8.84
C ASN A 99 -6.84 -8.17 -8.16
N SER A 100 -5.72 -7.73 -7.59
CA SER A 100 -4.82 -8.61 -6.84
C SER A 100 -5.48 -9.19 -5.58
N ILE A 101 -6.22 -8.36 -4.85
CA ILE A 101 -7.00 -8.81 -3.68
C ILE A 101 -8.12 -9.76 -4.10
N ASN A 102 -8.87 -9.44 -5.16
CA ASN A 102 -9.95 -10.29 -5.66
C ASN A 102 -9.44 -11.66 -6.12
N LYS A 103 -8.30 -11.70 -6.82
CA LYS A 103 -7.66 -12.97 -7.20
C LYS A 103 -7.30 -13.80 -5.97
N HIS A 104 -6.82 -13.16 -4.91
CA HIS A 104 -6.54 -13.86 -3.67
C HIS A 104 -7.83 -14.32 -2.98
N TRP A 105 -8.87 -13.46 -2.96
CA TRP A 105 -10.19 -13.77 -2.42
C TRP A 105 -10.83 -15.01 -3.03
N GLU A 106 -10.66 -15.25 -4.34
CA GLU A 106 -11.15 -16.47 -5.00
C GLU A 106 -10.65 -17.75 -4.31
N SER A 107 -9.42 -17.75 -3.78
CA SER A 107 -8.88 -18.90 -3.04
C SER A 107 -9.57 -19.11 -1.67
N PHE A 108 -10.21 -18.07 -1.13
CA PHE A 108 -10.98 -18.12 0.11
C PHE A 108 -12.48 -18.30 -0.13
N ASN A 109 -12.96 -18.27 -1.37
CA ASN A 109 -14.38 -18.35 -1.73
C ASN A 109 -14.92 -19.79 -1.69
N VAL A 110 -14.70 -20.47 -0.57
CA VAL A 110 -15.26 -21.80 -0.29
C VAL A 110 -16.07 -21.74 1.02
N MET A 111 -17.18 -22.49 1.06
CA MET A 111 -18.17 -22.40 2.14
C MET A 111 -17.62 -22.54 3.57
N PRO A 112 -16.64 -23.43 3.86
CA PRO A 112 -16.09 -23.54 5.20
C PRO A 112 -15.45 -22.24 5.70
N TYR A 113 -14.75 -21.50 4.84
CA TYR A 113 -14.08 -20.25 5.23
C TYR A 113 -15.06 -19.11 5.42
N ILE A 114 -16.09 -19.05 4.57
CA ILE A 114 -17.19 -18.09 4.72
C ILE A 114 -17.93 -18.33 6.05
N LEU A 115 -18.19 -19.60 6.40
CA LEU A 115 -18.82 -19.96 7.66
C LEU A 115 -17.96 -19.55 8.88
N VAL A 116 -16.67 -19.86 8.84
CA VAL A 116 -15.72 -19.51 9.91
C VAL A 116 -15.66 -18.00 10.14
N TYR A 117 -15.76 -17.20 9.08
CA TYR A 117 -15.88 -15.74 9.20
C TYR A 117 -17.11 -15.30 10.00
N PHE A 118 -18.30 -15.83 9.70
CA PHE A 118 -19.53 -15.51 10.44
C PHE A 118 -19.48 -15.94 11.92
N LEU A 119 -18.68 -16.97 12.22
CA LEU A 119 -18.48 -17.46 13.58
C LEU A 119 -17.38 -16.71 14.35
N HIS A 120 -16.57 -15.89 13.66
CA HIS A 120 -15.44 -15.22 14.25
C HIS A 120 -15.88 -14.11 15.23
N PRO A 121 -15.28 -13.99 16.43
CA PRO A 121 -15.63 -12.95 17.39
C PRO A 121 -15.55 -11.52 16.82
N GLY A 122 -14.57 -11.27 15.96
CA GLY A 122 -14.37 -9.97 15.31
C GLY A 122 -15.33 -9.65 14.14
N TYR A 123 -16.26 -10.55 13.80
CA TYR A 123 -17.36 -10.27 12.86
C TYR A 123 -18.58 -9.65 13.56
N ARG A 124 -18.79 -9.95 14.84
CA ARG A 124 -19.92 -9.44 15.64
C ARG A 124 -19.78 -7.98 16.01
#